data_AF-A0A1Y2K5G9-F1
#
_entry.id   AF-A0A1Y2K5G9-F1
#
_cell.length_a   1.000
_cell.length_b   1.000
_cell.length_c   1.000
_cell.angle_alpha   90.00
_cell.angle_beta   90.00
_cell.angle_gamma   90.00
#
_symmetry.space_group_name_H-M   'P 1'
#
loop_
_entity.id
_entity.type
_entity.pdbx_description
1 polymer ?
#
loop_
_entity_poly.entity_id
_entity_poly.type
_entity_poly.pdbx_seq_one_letter_code
_entity_poly.pdbx_strand_id
1 'polypeptide(L)'
;MLTYNIHWVGVPAGRALMRFYTPAQDVFRIEVEIESTGAAGFFYPLLDRIAITGARDGQKLQTLHYEKLQVKEKGRFTEQVFDRDKGVVIRALNHGKPEVLKQVGPEVNEPITALYVARAREAFSAGEEIEIPVVNGQQNYVGRMVVHPREELETPLGRFAVIPVSVHLKKSELFKQERAIQVWFTDDERRLPVRVETDVRIGFMAADLIAFDDGRGHKRDSR
;
A
#
# COMPACT_ATOMS: atom_id res chain seq x y z
N MET A 1 -9.15 10.08 -3.81
CA MET A 1 -7.90 10.72 -3.36
C MET A 1 -7.85 10.67 -1.85
N LEU A 2 -6.70 10.27 -1.29
CA LEU A 2 -6.43 10.14 0.14
C LEU A 2 -5.14 10.92 0.44
N THR A 3 -5.17 11.80 1.44
CA THR A 3 -4.02 12.60 1.87
C THR A 3 -3.68 12.23 3.30
N TYR A 4 -2.40 11.94 3.54
CA TYR A 4 -1.89 11.51 4.84
C TYR A 4 -0.81 12.46 5.35
N ASN A 5 -0.80 12.65 6.67
CA ASN A 5 0.35 13.20 7.38
C ASN A 5 1.16 12.07 8.00
N ILE A 6 2.48 12.08 7.83
CA ILE A 6 3.38 11.05 8.33
C ILE A 6 4.14 11.60 9.53
N HIS A 7 4.17 10.82 10.60
CA HIS A 7 4.84 11.12 11.85
C HIS A 7 5.87 10.04 12.17
N TRP A 8 7.00 10.43 12.73
CA TRP A 8 8.01 9.56 13.31
C TRP A 8 8.06 9.84 14.81
N VAL A 9 7.63 8.88 15.64
CA VAL A 9 7.53 9.04 17.11
C VAL A 9 6.84 10.37 17.50
N GLY A 10 5.70 10.66 16.85
CA GLY A 10 4.91 11.89 17.07
C GLY A 10 5.47 13.16 16.41
N VAL A 11 6.68 13.15 15.85
CA VAL A 11 7.26 14.30 15.15
C VAL A 11 6.83 14.27 13.68
N PRO A 12 6.37 15.39 13.09
CA PRO A 12 6.08 15.46 11.66
C PRO A 12 7.29 15.04 10.81
N ALA A 13 7.08 14.06 9.93
CA ALA A 13 8.13 13.43 9.15
C ALA A 13 7.88 13.52 7.64
N GLY A 14 6.63 13.66 7.21
CA GLY A 14 6.32 13.73 5.78
C GLY A 14 4.84 13.79 5.47
N ARG A 15 4.52 13.67 4.20
CA ARG A 15 3.16 13.56 3.66
C ARG A 15 3.09 12.45 2.63
N ALA A 16 1.92 11.84 2.49
CA ALA A 16 1.62 10.97 1.37
C ALA A 16 0.30 11.37 0.70
N LEU A 17 0.29 11.33 -0.62
CA LEU A 17 -0.90 11.49 -1.45
C LEU A 17 -1.13 10.19 -2.21
N MET A 18 -2.32 9.62 -2.11
CA MET A 18 -2.73 8.45 -2.87
C MET A 18 -3.97 8.75 -3.70
N ARG A 19 -3.95 8.39 -4.98
CA ARG A 19 -5.11 8.44 -5.87
C ARG A 19 -5.39 7.04 -6.38
N PHE A 20 -6.62 6.59 -6.22
CA PHE A 20 -7.15 5.39 -6.85
C PHE A 20 -8.27 5.84 -7.77
N TYR A 21 -8.22 5.49 -9.05
CA TYR A 21 -9.26 5.82 -10.02
C TYR A 21 -9.32 4.77 -11.15
N THR A 22 -10.38 4.83 -11.94
CA THR A 22 -10.67 3.89 -13.03
C THR A 22 -10.75 4.69 -14.34
N PRO A 23 -9.63 4.87 -15.07
CA PRO A 23 -9.58 5.69 -16.28
C PRO A 23 -10.39 5.11 -17.45
N ALA A 24 -10.63 3.80 -17.45
CA ALA A 24 -11.51 3.08 -18.36
C ALA A 24 -12.19 1.94 -17.58
N GLN A 25 -13.32 1.44 -18.06
CA GLN A 25 -14.18 0.48 -17.35
C GLN A 25 -13.41 -0.67 -16.66
N ASP A 26 -12.47 -1.29 -17.39
CA ASP A 26 -11.75 -2.49 -16.95
C ASP A 26 -10.30 -2.20 -16.54
N VAL A 27 -9.99 -0.93 -16.24
CA VAL A 27 -8.63 -0.49 -15.88
C VAL A 27 -8.68 0.28 -14.58
N PHE A 28 -7.78 -0.05 -13.65
CA PHE A 28 -7.53 0.79 -12.48
C PHE A 28 -6.15 1.43 -12.56
N ARG A 29 -6.03 2.58 -11.90
CA ARG A 29 -4.78 3.31 -11.71
C ARG A 29 -4.64 3.71 -10.25
N ILE A 30 -3.46 3.45 -9.69
CA ILE A 30 -3.04 3.95 -8.39
C ILE A 30 -1.81 4.82 -8.57
N GLU A 31 -1.85 6.04 -8.04
CA GLU A 31 -0.71 6.95 -7.98
C GLU A 31 -0.44 7.28 -6.51
N VAL A 32 0.81 7.15 -6.09
CA VAL A 32 1.26 7.50 -4.75
C VAL A 32 2.44 8.45 -4.84
N GLU A 33 2.38 9.56 -4.12
CA GLU A 33 3.53 10.43 -3.88
C GLU A 33 3.80 10.47 -2.37
N ILE A 34 5.05 10.26 -1.97
CA ILE A 34 5.49 10.28 -0.57
C ILE A 34 6.67 11.22 -0.48
N GLU A 35 6.59 12.21 0.41
CA GLU A 35 7.62 13.22 0.57
C GLU A 35 7.95 13.43 2.06
N SER A 36 9.24 13.45 2.39
CA SER A 36 9.70 13.88 3.72
C SER A 36 9.58 15.39 3.89
N THR A 37 9.16 15.87 5.05
CA THR A 37 9.01 17.31 5.32
C THR A 37 9.84 17.76 6.52
N GLY A 38 10.06 19.07 6.64
CA GLY A 38 10.73 19.68 7.81
C GLY A 38 12.11 19.10 8.11
N ALA A 39 12.38 18.90 9.40
CA ALA A 39 13.67 18.36 9.87
C ALA A 39 13.93 16.92 9.40
N ALA A 40 12.89 16.10 9.22
CA ALA A 40 13.05 14.74 8.68
C ALA A 40 13.61 14.77 7.25
N GLY A 41 13.18 15.74 6.44
CA GLY A 41 13.71 15.92 5.08
C GLY A 41 15.18 16.35 5.02
N PHE A 42 15.75 16.89 6.09
CA PHE A 42 17.18 17.20 6.17
C PHE A 42 18.02 15.94 6.38
N PHE A 43 17.59 15.03 7.27
CA PHE A 43 18.34 13.80 7.60
C PHE A 43 18.01 12.62 6.69
N TYR A 44 16.77 12.54 6.21
CA TYR A 44 16.26 11.45 5.36
C TYR A 44 15.44 12.03 4.20
N PRO A 45 16.08 12.77 3.26
CA PRO A 45 15.38 13.34 2.11
C PRO A 45 14.73 12.23 1.27
N LEU A 46 13.40 12.23 1.24
CA LEU A 46 12.57 11.28 0.52
C LEU A 46 11.62 12.04 -0.40
N LEU A 47 11.59 11.65 -1.68
CA LEU A 47 10.52 11.99 -2.60
C LEU A 47 10.36 10.80 -3.55
N ASP A 48 9.35 9.99 -3.27
CA ASP A 48 9.04 8.77 -4.01
C ASP A 48 7.71 8.96 -4.74
N ARG A 49 7.68 8.57 -6.01
CA ARG A 49 6.47 8.52 -6.85
C ARG A 49 6.26 7.10 -7.30
N ILE A 50 5.09 6.55 -7.05
CA ILE A 50 4.68 5.20 -7.43
C ILE A 50 3.46 5.30 -8.33
N ALA A 51 3.44 4.46 -9.34
CA ALA A 51 2.43 4.43 -10.38
C ALA A 51 2.10 2.97 -10.69
N ILE A 52 0.85 2.56 -10.45
CA ILE A 52 0.37 1.19 -10.70
C ILE A 52 -0.80 1.25 -11.67
N THR A 53 -0.70 0.53 -12.79
CA THR A 53 -1.81 0.32 -13.72
C THR A 53 -2.15 -1.16 -13.74
N GLY A 54 -3.44 -1.49 -13.76
CA GLY A 54 -3.86 -2.88 -13.81
C GLY A 54 -5.25 -3.10 -14.37
N ALA A 55 -5.57 -4.37 -14.58
CA ALA A 55 -6.89 -4.83 -15.00
C ALA A 55 -7.85 -4.86 -13.82
N ARG A 56 -9.11 -4.56 -14.09
CA ARG A 56 -10.21 -4.57 -13.14
C ARG A 56 -11.38 -5.36 -13.70
N ASP A 57 -11.88 -6.31 -12.91
CA ASP A 57 -13.13 -7.04 -13.16
C ASP A 57 -13.98 -7.00 -11.87
N GLY A 58 -14.93 -6.07 -11.82
CA GLY A 58 -15.70 -5.79 -10.61
C GLY A 58 -14.81 -5.35 -9.44
N GLN A 59 -14.68 -6.22 -8.43
CA GLN A 59 -13.80 -6.03 -7.27
C GLN A 59 -12.43 -6.71 -7.41
N LYS A 60 -12.24 -7.56 -8.44
CA LYS A 60 -10.95 -8.20 -8.71
C LYS A 60 -10.02 -7.18 -9.35
N LEU A 61 -8.80 -7.10 -8.83
CA LEU A 61 -7.74 -6.22 -9.32
C LEU A 61 -6.50 -7.05 -9.60
N GLN A 62 -5.86 -6.81 -10.74
CA GLN A 62 -4.60 -7.43 -11.12
C GLN A 62 -3.64 -6.39 -11.67
N THR A 63 -2.48 -6.24 -11.05
CA THR A 63 -1.42 -5.34 -11.53
C THR A 63 -0.96 -5.79 -12.92
N LEU A 64 -0.82 -4.85 -13.86
CA LEU A 64 -0.20 -5.11 -15.17
C LEU A 64 1.16 -4.39 -15.26
N HIS A 65 1.25 -3.20 -14.67
CA HIS A 65 2.44 -2.37 -14.70
C HIS A 65 2.63 -1.63 -13.38
N TYR A 66 3.86 -1.60 -12.90
CA TYR A 66 4.27 -0.87 -11.70
C TYR A 66 5.52 -0.06 -12.01
N GLU A 67 5.52 1.18 -11.58
CA GLU A 67 6.64 2.11 -11.70
C GLU A 67 6.91 2.75 -10.34
N LYS A 68 8.20 2.92 -10.02
CA LYS A 68 8.64 3.69 -8.86
C LYS A 68 9.82 4.58 -9.23
N LEU A 69 9.67 5.88 -8.98
CA LEU A 69 10.74 6.88 -9.11
C LEU A 69 11.11 7.42 -7.73
N GLN A 70 12.38 7.29 -7.36
CA GLN A 70 12.94 7.81 -6.12
C GLN A 70 13.80 9.03 -6.43
N VAL A 71 13.19 10.20 -6.40
CA VAL A 71 13.76 11.45 -6.91
C VAL A 71 15.03 11.83 -6.13
N LYS A 72 15.01 11.67 -4.80
CA LYS A 72 16.15 12.01 -3.93
C LYS A 72 17.26 10.94 -3.92
N GLU A 73 16.99 9.74 -4.42
CA GLU A 73 17.98 8.66 -4.54
C GLU A 73 18.59 8.64 -5.96
N LYS A 74 19.18 9.76 -6.38
CA LYS A 74 19.75 9.94 -7.73
C LYS A 74 18.77 9.64 -8.87
N GLY A 75 17.47 9.81 -8.65
CA GLY A 75 16.44 9.50 -9.63
C GLY A 75 16.30 8.00 -9.94
N ARG A 76 16.58 7.12 -8.96
CA ARG A 76 16.43 5.66 -9.15
C ARG A 76 15.02 5.33 -9.63
N PHE A 77 14.93 4.68 -10.80
CA PHE A 77 13.69 4.24 -11.41
C PHE A 77 13.61 2.72 -11.40
N THR A 78 12.47 2.17 -10.95
CA THR A 78 12.16 0.74 -11.01
C THR A 78 10.87 0.56 -11.81
N GLU A 79 10.90 -0.37 -12.75
CA GLU A 79 9.74 -0.77 -13.54
C GLU A 79 9.51 -2.27 -13.36
N GLN A 80 8.24 -2.66 -13.29
CA GLN A 80 7.80 -4.05 -13.32
C GLN A 80 6.61 -4.22 -14.27
N VAL A 81 6.70 -5.18 -15.18
CA VAL A 81 5.63 -5.62 -16.09
C VAL A 81 5.21 -7.03 -15.69
N PHE A 82 3.92 -7.21 -15.43
CA PHE A 82 3.33 -8.49 -15.05
C PHE A 82 2.80 -9.17 -16.31
N ASP A 83 3.60 -10.05 -16.89
CA ASP A 83 3.21 -10.87 -18.03
C ASP A 83 2.39 -12.06 -17.50
N ARG A 84 1.06 -11.86 -17.48
CA ARG A 84 0.09 -12.81 -16.91
C ARG A 84 0.02 -14.10 -17.72
N ASP A 85 0.15 -14.02 -19.04
CA ASP A 85 0.12 -15.17 -19.94
C ASP A 85 1.31 -16.10 -19.70
N LYS A 86 2.49 -15.53 -19.42
CA LYS A 86 3.70 -16.29 -19.12
C LYS A 86 3.91 -16.61 -17.64
N GLY A 87 3.11 -16.02 -16.74
CA GLY A 87 3.27 -16.19 -15.29
C GLY A 87 4.61 -15.66 -14.77
N VAL A 88 5.08 -14.53 -15.32
CA VAL A 88 6.36 -13.91 -14.93
C VAL A 88 6.20 -12.41 -14.66
N VAL A 89 7.14 -11.87 -13.88
CA VAL A 89 7.29 -10.42 -13.69
C VAL A 89 8.62 -10.01 -14.29
N ILE A 90 8.58 -9.11 -15.26
CA ILE A 90 9.77 -8.54 -15.90
C ILE A 90 10.11 -7.25 -15.18
N ARG A 91 11.31 -7.15 -14.62
CA ARG A 91 11.76 -6.02 -13.82
C ARG A 91 12.93 -5.31 -14.49
N ALA A 92 12.92 -3.99 -14.55
CA ALA A 92 14.05 -3.18 -15.01
C ALA A 92 14.40 -2.10 -13.98
N LEU A 93 15.69 -1.80 -13.86
CA LEU A 93 16.21 -0.70 -13.05
C LEU A 93 16.83 0.35 -13.96
N ASN A 94 16.45 1.62 -13.80
CA ASN A 94 16.96 2.76 -14.57
C ASN A 94 16.95 2.51 -16.09
N HIS A 95 15.90 1.87 -16.61
CA HIS A 95 15.77 1.44 -18.02
C HIS A 95 16.91 0.54 -18.52
N GLY A 96 17.62 -0.11 -17.59
CA GLY A 96 18.68 -1.07 -17.89
C GLY A 96 18.16 -2.43 -18.34
N LYS A 97 19.06 -3.42 -18.32
CA LYS A 97 18.75 -4.78 -18.74
C LYS A 97 17.58 -5.37 -17.91
N PRO A 98 16.52 -5.88 -18.55
CA PRO A 98 15.43 -6.53 -17.84
C PRO A 98 15.84 -7.84 -17.18
N GLU A 99 15.31 -8.08 -15.99
CA GLU A 99 15.40 -9.30 -15.19
C GLU A 99 14.03 -9.99 -15.19
N VAL A 100 13.99 -11.30 -15.44
CA VAL A 100 12.73 -12.06 -15.42
C VAL A 100 12.61 -12.80 -14.09
N LEU A 101 11.64 -12.39 -13.27
CA LEU A 101 11.23 -13.13 -12.08
C LEU A 101 10.29 -14.25 -12.52
N LYS A 102 10.75 -15.49 -12.38
CA LYS A 102 10.01 -16.70 -12.78
C LYS A 102 9.15 -17.24 -11.63
N GLN A 103 8.21 -18.11 -11.97
CA GLN A 103 7.35 -18.84 -11.01
C GLN A 103 6.49 -17.91 -10.16
N VAL A 104 5.92 -16.89 -10.78
CA VAL A 104 5.02 -15.97 -10.09
C VAL A 104 3.60 -16.44 -10.35
N GLY A 105 2.83 -16.72 -9.28
CA GLY A 105 1.48 -17.25 -9.40
C GLY A 105 0.52 -16.28 -10.12
N PRO A 106 -0.56 -16.75 -10.74
CA PRO A 106 -1.46 -15.92 -11.56
C PRO A 106 -2.10 -14.77 -10.77
N GLU A 107 -2.32 -14.96 -9.47
CA GLU A 107 -2.94 -14.00 -8.54
C GLU A 107 -1.95 -13.02 -7.92
N VAL A 108 -0.67 -13.09 -8.28
CA VAL A 108 0.37 -12.25 -7.66
C VAL A 108 0.14 -10.77 -7.96
N ASN A 109 0.36 -9.93 -6.96
CA ASN A 109 0.30 -8.48 -7.13
C ASN A 109 1.47 -7.83 -6.38
N GLU A 110 1.73 -6.56 -6.68
CA GLU A 110 2.57 -5.74 -5.79
C GLU A 110 1.81 -5.41 -4.48
N PRO A 111 2.50 -5.01 -3.40
CA PRO A 111 1.92 -4.90 -2.07
C PRO A 111 0.66 -4.02 -1.95
N ILE A 112 0.56 -2.92 -2.68
CA ILE A 112 -0.56 -1.98 -2.59
C ILE A 112 -1.81 -2.62 -3.22
N THR A 113 -1.71 -3.15 -4.43
CA THR A 113 -2.81 -3.84 -5.11
C THR A 113 -3.23 -5.08 -4.31
N ALA A 114 -2.27 -5.85 -3.77
CA ALA A 114 -2.57 -6.99 -2.90
C ALA A 114 -3.39 -6.59 -1.65
N LEU A 115 -3.02 -5.48 -0.99
CA LEU A 115 -3.80 -4.94 0.13
C LEU A 115 -5.22 -4.56 -0.30
N TYR A 116 -5.39 -3.95 -1.47
CA TYR A 116 -6.72 -3.59 -2.00
C TYR A 116 -7.57 -4.83 -2.33
N VAL A 117 -6.97 -5.89 -2.88
CA VAL A 117 -7.67 -7.16 -3.14
C VAL A 117 -8.10 -7.82 -1.83
N ALA A 118 -7.23 -7.88 -0.82
CA ALA A 118 -7.61 -8.42 0.49
C ALA A 118 -8.70 -7.59 1.17
N ARG A 119 -8.59 -6.26 1.10
CA ARG A 119 -9.55 -5.30 1.66
C ARG A 119 -10.95 -5.46 1.06
N ALA A 120 -11.07 -5.99 -0.15
CA ALA A 120 -12.35 -6.22 -0.82
C ALA A 120 -13.00 -7.57 -0.47
N ARG A 121 -12.30 -8.49 0.21
CA ARG A 121 -12.89 -9.81 0.56
C ARG A 121 -14.03 -9.66 1.56
N GLU A 122 -15.09 -10.45 1.37
CA GLU A 122 -16.28 -10.42 2.23
C GLU A 122 -15.96 -10.79 3.68
N ALA A 123 -15.10 -11.79 3.86
CA ALA A 123 -14.49 -12.21 5.12
C ALA A 123 -13.57 -11.10 5.66
N PHE A 124 -14.11 -10.25 6.55
CA PHE A 124 -13.40 -9.20 7.27
C PHE A 124 -13.84 -9.15 8.75
N SER A 125 -13.93 -10.32 9.36
CA SER A 125 -14.31 -10.54 10.75
C SER A 125 -13.06 -10.75 11.62
N ALA A 126 -13.14 -10.37 12.89
CA ALA A 126 -12.05 -10.55 13.83
C ALA A 126 -11.60 -12.02 13.92
N GLY A 127 -10.29 -12.24 13.88
CA GLY A 127 -9.66 -13.56 13.88
C GLY A 127 -9.51 -14.19 12.50
N GLU A 128 -10.10 -13.61 11.44
CA GLU A 128 -9.90 -14.10 10.09
C GLU A 128 -8.50 -13.76 9.56
N GLU A 129 -7.97 -14.70 8.77
CA GLU A 129 -6.69 -14.57 8.12
C GLU A 129 -6.85 -14.67 6.60
N ILE A 130 -6.26 -13.71 5.91
CA ILE A 130 -6.28 -13.63 4.45
C ILE A 130 -4.85 -13.74 3.96
N GLU A 131 -4.55 -14.76 3.17
CA GLU A 131 -3.26 -14.91 2.50
C GLU A 131 -3.38 -14.58 1.00
N ILE A 132 -2.43 -13.78 0.52
CA ILE A 132 -2.34 -13.33 -0.88
C ILE A 132 -0.89 -13.42 -1.35
N PRO A 133 -0.62 -13.97 -2.56
CA PRO A 133 0.71 -13.92 -3.14
C PRO A 133 1.11 -12.47 -3.50
N VAL A 134 2.29 -12.06 -3.06
CA VAL A 134 2.83 -10.72 -3.28
C VAL A 134 4.22 -10.82 -3.92
N VAL A 135 4.49 -10.00 -4.92
CA VAL A 135 5.87 -9.75 -5.37
C VAL A 135 6.32 -8.40 -4.85
N ASN A 136 7.49 -8.35 -4.22
CA ASN A 136 8.09 -7.10 -3.78
C ASN A 136 9.58 -7.09 -4.14
N GLY A 137 9.98 -6.14 -4.98
CA GLY A 137 11.32 -6.10 -5.54
C GLY A 137 11.61 -7.34 -6.40
N GLN A 138 12.56 -8.17 -5.98
CA GLN A 138 12.96 -9.40 -6.68
C GLN A 138 12.44 -10.68 -5.98
N GLN A 139 11.59 -10.55 -4.97
CA GLN A 139 11.20 -11.66 -4.10
C GLN A 139 9.69 -11.87 -4.11
N ASN A 140 9.29 -13.14 -4.08
CA ASN A 140 7.92 -13.57 -3.84
C ASN A 140 7.69 -13.75 -2.34
N TYR A 141 6.52 -13.31 -1.90
CA TYR A 141 6.07 -13.38 -0.53
C TYR A 141 4.64 -13.91 -0.49
N VAL A 142 4.25 -14.43 0.66
CA VAL A 142 2.85 -14.55 1.05
C VAL A 142 2.54 -13.38 1.98
N GLY A 143 1.69 -12.48 1.52
CA GLY A 143 1.09 -11.44 2.34
C GLY A 143 -0.01 -12.04 3.19
N ARG A 144 0.17 -12.05 4.52
CA ARG A 144 -0.83 -12.50 5.49
C ARG A 144 -1.43 -11.30 6.19
N MET A 145 -2.74 -11.17 6.09
CA MET A 145 -3.53 -10.16 6.78
C MET A 145 -4.31 -10.82 7.90
N VAL A 146 -4.16 -10.31 9.11
CA VAL A 146 -4.87 -10.77 10.31
C VAL A 146 -5.82 -9.67 10.74
N VAL A 147 -7.12 -9.97 10.75
CA VAL A 147 -8.17 -9.02 11.12
C VAL A 147 -8.37 -9.05 12.64
N HIS A 148 -8.35 -7.88 13.28
CA HIS A 148 -8.49 -7.74 14.72
C HIS A 148 -9.90 -7.31 15.14
N PRO A 149 -10.23 -7.42 16.44
CA PRO A 149 -11.47 -6.87 16.98
C PRO A 149 -11.64 -5.39 16.63
N ARG A 150 -12.89 -5.00 16.40
CA ARG A 150 -13.29 -3.61 16.14
C ARG A 150 -12.97 -2.74 17.35
N GLU A 151 -12.56 -1.50 17.09
CA GLU A 151 -12.32 -0.49 18.11
C GLU A 151 -12.73 0.91 17.63
N GLU A 152 -12.71 1.88 18.54
CA GLU A 152 -12.82 3.30 18.18
C GLU A 152 -11.43 3.91 18.09
N LEU A 153 -11.19 4.68 17.03
CA LEU A 153 -9.93 5.40 16.83
C LEU A 153 -10.20 6.89 16.63
N GLU A 154 -9.52 7.72 17.43
CA GLU A 154 -9.47 9.16 17.22
C GLU A 154 -8.42 9.49 16.16
N THR A 155 -8.84 10.22 15.13
CA THR A 155 -8.00 10.64 14.00
C THR A 155 -8.08 12.16 13.83
N PRO A 156 -7.20 12.78 13.02
CA PRO A 156 -7.35 14.20 12.64
C PRO A 156 -8.69 14.52 11.96
N LEU A 157 -9.30 13.50 11.35
CA LEU A 157 -10.64 13.57 10.77
C LEU A 157 -11.74 13.21 11.78
N GLY A 158 -11.49 13.22 13.08
CA GLY A 158 -12.45 12.85 14.13
C GLY A 158 -12.45 11.36 14.49
N ARG A 159 -13.45 10.94 15.27
CA ARG A 159 -13.60 9.55 15.72
C ARG A 159 -14.21 8.66 14.62
N PHE A 160 -13.66 7.45 14.46
CA PHE A 160 -14.17 6.40 13.58
C PHE A 160 -14.29 5.08 14.34
N ALA A 161 -15.35 4.32 14.08
CA ALA A 161 -15.32 2.88 14.29
C ALA A 161 -14.41 2.25 13.23
N VAL A 162 -13.46 1.43 13.66
CA VAL A 162 -12.41 0.89 12.80
C VAL A 162 -12.19 -0.61 13.00
N ILE A 163 -11.61 -1.22 11.99
CA ILE A 163 -11.17 -2.61 11.94
C ILE A 163 -9.65 -2.60 11.77
N PRO A 164 -8.87 -2.87 12.83
CA PRO A 164 -7.42 -2.98 12.74
C PRO A 164 -7.02 -4.25 11.99
N VAL A 165 -5.97 -4.17 11.18
CA VAL A 165 -5.45 -5.29 10.41
C VAL A 165 -3.94 -5.30 10.43
N SER A 166 -3.34 -6.41 10.85
CA SER A 166 -1.90 -6.62 10.72
C SER A 166 -1.56 -7.25 9.38
N VAL A 167 -0.65 -6.62 8.65
CA VAL A 167 -0.13 -7.10 7.36
C VAL A 167 1.30 -7.58 7.56
N HIS A 168 1.56 -8.83 7.19
CA HIS A 168 2.88 -9.47 7.26
C HIS A 168 3.29 -9.97 5.88
N LEU A 169 4.54 -9.72 5.47
CA LEU A 169 5.12 -10.34 4.28
C LEU A 169 6.04 -11.49 4.70
N LYS A 170 5.65 -12.73 4.37
CA LYS A 170 6.44 -13.93 4.66
C LYS A 170 7.14 -14.42 3.40
N LYS A 171 8.46 -14.54 3.45
CA LYS A 171 9.26 -15.11 2.35
C LYS A 171 9.24 -16.65 2.35
N SER A 172 9.09 -17.26 3.53
CA SER A 172 8.96 -18.70 3.73
C SER A 172 8.30 -19.01 5.08
N GLU A 173 7.76 -20.21 5.26
CA GLU A 173 7.16 -20.68 6.53
C GLU A 173 8.14 -20.65 7.72
N LEU A 174 9.46 -20.75 7.47
CA LEU A 174 10.51 -20.75 8.49
C LEU A 174 10.96 -19.35 8.94
N PHE A 175 10.45 -18.27 8.36
CA PHE A 175 10.88 -16.91 8.68
C PHE A 175 10.14 -16.37 9.92
N LYS A 176 10.88 -16.06 10.99
CA LYS A 176 10.38 -15.30 12.14
C LYS A 176 10.15 -13.84 11.70
N GLN A 177 9.01 -13.27 12.08
CA GLN A 177 8.54 -11.94 11.67
C GLN A 177 9.57 -10.84 11.97
N GLU A 178 9.84 -9.95 11.02
CA GLU A 178 10.73 -8.80 11.28
C GLU A 178 9.96 -7.53 11.70
N ARG A 179 8.85 -7.16 11.04
CA ARG A 179 7.94 -6.07 11.46
C ARG A 179 6.60 -6.20 10.74
N ALA A 180 5.49 -6.00 11.44
CA ALA A 180 4.14 -5.96 10.85
C ALA A 180 3.79 -4.51 10.46
N ILE A 181 3.03 -4.34 9.38
CA ILE A 181 2.36 -3.07 9.10
C ILE A 181 0.95 -3.17 9.69
N GLN A 182 0.56 -2.26 10.56
CA GLN A 182 -0.81 -2.14 11.05
C GLN A 182 -1.57 -1.17 10.17
N VAL A 183 -2.80 -1.53 9.79
CA VAL A 183 -3.70 -0.67 9.01
C VAL A 183 -5.05 -0.65 9.70
N TRP A 184 -5.56 0.54 9.97
CA TRP A 184 -6.91 0.73 10.50
C TRP A 184 -7.85 1.14 9.38
N PHE A 185 -8.82 0.28 9.09
CA PHE A 185 -9.86 0.56 8.11
C PHE A 185 -11.13 1.05 8.80
N THR A 186 -11.91 1.96 8.19
CA THR A 186 -13.26 2.27 8.70
C THR A 186 -14.13 1.01 8.71
N ASP A 187 -14.97 0.86 9.75
CA ASP A 187 -16.00 -0.18 9.83
C ASP A 187 -17.26 0.24 9.05
N ASP A 188 -17.07 0.47 7.75
CA ASP A 188 -18.13 0.72 6.78
C ASP A 188 -17.79 0.04 5.44
N GLU A 189 -18.70 0.09 4.47
CA GLU A 189 -18.50 -0.55 3.17
C GLU A 189 -17.26 -0.03 2.41
N ARG A 190 -16.76 1.16 2.75
CA ARG A 190 -15.65 1.81 2.04
C ARG A 190 -14.31 1.28 2.53
N ARG A 191 -14.24 0.82 3.78
CA ARG A 191 -13.03 0.35 4.46
C ARG A 191 -11.86 1.29 4.18
N LEU A 192 -12.03 2.57 4.48
CA LEU A 192 -11.01 3.59 4.23
C LEU A 192 -9.83 3.36 5.19
N PRO A 193 -8.59 3.24 4.69
CA PRO A 193 -7.41 3.17 5.55
C PRO A 193 -7.17 4.53 6.20
N VAL A 194 -7.62 4.70 7.44
CA VAL A 194 -7.56 5.97 8.18
C VAL A 194 -6.24 6.15 8.93
N ARG A 195 -5.55 5.05 9.25
CA ARG A 195 -4.19 5.06 9.80
C ARG A 195 -3.40 3.87 9.28
N VAL A 196 -2.10 4.09 9.03
CA VAL A 196 -1.11 3.05 8.74
C VAL A 196 0.07 3.24 9.69
N GLU A 197 0.52 2.18 10.35
CA GLU A 197 1.64 2.22 11.28
C GLU A 197 2.62 1.08 10.99
N THR A 198 3.91 1.34 11.17
CA THR A 198 4.96 0.33 11.06
C THR A 198 6.12 0.63 11.98
N ASP A 199 6.70 -0.43 12.54
CA ASP A 199 7.90 -0.34 13.35
C ASP A 199 9.13 -0.04 12.48
N VAL A 200 9.89 0.99 12.85
CA VAL A 200 11.16 1.35 12.22
C VAL A 200 12.31 1.07 13.19
N ARG A 201 13.57 1.25 12.78
CA ARG A 201 14.70 0.82 13.62
C ARG A 201 14.71 1.54 14.97
N ILE A 202 14.20 2.77 15.00
CA ILE A 202 14.09 3.62 16.18
C ILE A 202 12.65 4.10 16.26
N GLY A 203 11.83 3.48 17.11
CA GLY A 203 10.40 3.81 17.27
C GLY A 203 9.53 3.33 16.11
N PHE A 204 8.45 4.07 15.83
CA PHE A 204 7.46 3.74 14.80
C PHE A 204 7.23 4.93 13.86
N MET A 205 6.76 4.62 12.65
CA MET A 205 6.20 5.60 11.72
C MET A 205 4.70 5.39 11.61
N ALA A 206 3.93 6.47 11.70
CA ALA A 206 2.48 6.45 11.53
C ALA A 206 2.08 7.44 10.43
N ALA A 207 1.15 7.03 9.57
CA ALA A 207 0.53 7.86 8.56
C ALA A 207 -0.97 7.99 8.85
N ASP A 208 -1.42 9.19 9.16
CA ASP A 208 -2.80 9.51 9.51
C ASP A 208 -3.53 10.16 8.34
N LEU A 209 -4.72 9.67 8.00
CA LEU A 209 -5.56 10.27 6.98
C LEU A 209 -6.07 11.63 7.47
N ILE A 210 -5.71 12.68 6.74
CA ILE A 210 -6.10 14.07 7.06
C ILE A 210 -7.10 14.64 6.06
N ALA A 211 -7.20 14.06 4.86
CA ALA A 211 -8.24 14.41 3.91
C ALA A 211 -8.55 13.25 2.96
N PHE A 212 -9.79 13.16 2.51
CA PHE A 212 -10.18 12.26 1.44
C PHE A 212 -11.25 12.88 0.54
N ASP A 213 -11.26 12.43 -0.70
CA ASP A 213 -12.33 12.62 -1.69
C ASP A 213 -12.53 11.30 -2.41
N ASP A 214 -13.66 10.63 -2.17
CA ASP A 214 -13.91 9.31 -2.74
C ASP A 214 -14.60 9.34 -4.11
N GLY A 215 -14.82 10.53 -4.69
CA GLY A 215 -15.49 10.71 -5.98
C GLY A 215 -16.99 10.36 -5.96
N ARG A 216 -17.55 9.96 -4.81
CA ARG A 216 -18.98 9.64 -4.62
C ARG A 216 -19.69 10.71 -3.78
N GLY A 217 -19.13 11.92 -3.74
CA GLY A 217 -19.64 13.04 -2.95
C GLY A 217 -19.18 13.04 -1.48
N HIS A 218 -18.44 12.03 -1.02
CA HIS A 218 -17.88 12.04 0.32
C HIS A 218 -16.49 12.69 0.30
N LYS A 219 -16.43 13.90 0.84
CA LYS A 219 -15.20 14.65 1.02
C LYS A 219 -15.09 15.09 2.47
N ARG A 220 -13.93 14.86 3.08
CA ARG A 220 -13.61 15.37 4.41
C ARG A 220 -12.17 15.84 4.43
N ASP A 221 -11.93 16.89 5.19
CA ASP A 221 -10.64 17.55 5.36
C ASP A 221 -10.55 17.99 6.82
N SER A 222 -9.39 17.80 7.44
CA SER A 222 -9.18 18.10 8.85
C SER A 222 -9.18 19.61 9.16
N ARG A 223 -9.07 20.48 8.14
CA ARG A 223 -8.95 21.95 8.22
C ARG A 223 -8.16 22.48 9.41
#